data_AF-A0A957WWK4-F1
#
_entry.id   AF-A0A957WWK4-F1
#
_cell.length_a   1.000
_cell.length_b   1.000
_cell.length_c   1.000
_cell.angle_alpha   90.00
_cell.angle_beta   90.00
_cell.angle_gamma   90.00
#
_symmetry.space_group_name_H-M   'P 1'
#
loop_
_entity.id
_entity.type
_entity.pdbx_description
1 polymer ?
#
loop_
_entity_poly.entity_id
_entity_poly.type
_entity_poly.pdbx_seq_one_letter_code
_entity_poly.pdbx_strand_id
1 'polypeptide(L)'
;MGISHLRLVRPEPFTGDEILRVAHRCDDIIDRMTIHDQLDDALADTNYVIGTAAIAHHKRPQTNDIRGLAQDIHRRAHHYHPYRVALLFGQEDDGLDNHALDRCHLVAMLPSNPAYPA
;
A
#
# COMPACT_ATOMS: atom_id res chain seq x y z
N MET A 1 0.59 14.93 -4.04
CA MET A 1 0.23 14.13 -2.85
C MET A 1 1.45 13.65 -2.04
N GLY A 2 2.62 14.31 -2.10
CA GLY A 2 3.73 14.15 -1.13
C GLY A 2 4.44 12.79 -1.04
N ILE A 3 3.84 11.73 -1.58
CA ILE A 3 4.39 10.37 -1.64
C ILE A 3 5.34 10.29 -2.82
N SER A 4 6.55 9.78 -2.57
CA SER A 4 7.65 9.75 -3.53
C SER A 4 8.32 8.38 -3.65
N HIS A 5 7.79 7.37 -2.96
CA HIS A 5 8.35 6.03 -2.92
C HIS A 5 7.29 5.03 -3.35
N LEU A 6 7.53 4.37 -4.49
CA LEU A 6 6.71 3.28 -4.99
C LEU A 6 7.53 1.99 -4.95
N ARG A 7 6.93 0.90 -4.46
CA ARG A 7 7.55 -0.42 -4.44
C ARG A 7 6.63 -1.40 -5.13
N LEU A 8 7.16 -2.13 -6.11
CA LEU A 8 6.44 -3.16 -6.85
C LEU A 8 6.99 -4.52 -6.44
N VAL A 9 6.11 -5.46 -6.12
CA VAL A 9 6.49 -6.83 -5.76
C VAL A 9 6.06 -7.75 -6.88
N ARG A 10 7.02 -8.34 -7.58
CA ARG A 10 6.79 -9.21 -8.75
C ARG A 10 5.76 -8.63 -9.74
N PRO A 11 5.94 -7.39 -10.24
CA PRO A 11 5.03 -6.83 -11.23
C PRO A 11 5.09 -7.66 -12.53
N GLU A 12 3.99 -7.69 -13.26
CA GLU A 12 4.02 -8.11 -14.67
C GLU A 12 4.96 -7.20 -15.48
N PRO A 13 5.59 -7.69 -16.56
CA PRO A 13 6.45 -6.87 -17.40
C PRO A 13 5.72 -5.63 -17.92
N PHE A 14 6.36 -4.48 -17.81
CA PHE A 14 5.86 -3.19 -18.32
C PHE A 14 7.01 -2.36 -18.91
N THR A 15 6.65 -1.34 -19.66
CA THR A 15 7.55 -0.34 -20.23
C THR A 15 7.28 1.04 -19.61
N GLY A 16 8.29 1.92 -19.61
CA GLY A 16 8.12 3.29 -19.16
C GLY A 16 7.03 4.04 -19.95
N ASP A 17 6.94 3.79 -21.25
CA ASP A 17 5.92 4.38 -22.12
C ASP A 17 4.49 3.96 -21.71
N GLU A 18 4.28 2.71 -21.31
CA GLU A 18 2.98 2.25 -20.81
C GLU A 18 2.57 2.98 -19.53
N ILE A 19 3.50 3.21 -18.60
CA ILE A 19 3.23 3.99 -17.39
C ILE A 19 2.90 5.44 -17.76
N LEU A 20 3.71 6.08 -18.61
CA LEU A 20 3.53 7.49 -18.98
C LEU A 20 2.24 7.76 -19.76
N ARG A 21 1.65 6.73 -20.39
CA ARG A 21 0.33 6.82 -21.04
C ARG A 21 -0.81 6.99 -20.06
N VAL A 22 -0.68 6.45 -18.84
CA VAL A 22 -1.73 6.48 -17.81
C VAL A 22 -1.43 7.47 -16.68
N ALA A 23 -0.14 7.73 -16.40
CA ALA A 23 0.31 8.59 -15.32
C ALA A 23 1.09 9.80 -15.87
N HIS A 24 0.50 10.99 -15.76
CA HIS A 24 1.16 12.23 -16.15
C HIS A 24 2.04 12.79 -15.03
N ARG A 25 3.22 13.30 -15.39
CA ARG A 25 4.17 13.97 -14.47
C ARG A 25 4.56 13.07 -13.28
N CYS A 26 4.93 11.83 -13.58
CA CYS A 26 5.32 10.83 -12.61
C CYS A 26 6.79 10.39 -12.76
N ASP A 27 7.58 11.11 -13.56
CA ASP A 27 8.97 10.78 -13.86
C ASP A 27 9.80 10.61 -12.58
N ASP A 28 9.58 11.46 -11.57
CA ASP A 28 10.26 11.40 -10.27
C ASP A 28 9.90 10.16 -9.44
N ILE A 29 8.68 9.63 -9.60
CA ILE A 29 8.25 8.39 -8.96
C ILE A 29 8.82 7.18 -9.71
N ILE A 30 8.81 7.19 -11.05
CA ILE A 30 9.38 6.13 -11.89
C ILE A 30 10.87 5.99 -11.59
N ASP A 31 11.62 7.09 -11.54
CA ASP A 31 13.07 7.09 -11.27
C ASP A 31 13.42 6.52 -9.89
N ARG A 32 12.49 6.59 -8.93
CA ARG A 32 12.71 6.16 -7.53
C ARG A 32 12.02 4.85 -7.20
N MET A 33 11.22 4.31 -8.11
CA MET A 33 10.50 3.07 -7.83
C MET A 33 11.49 1.93 -7.65
N THR A 34 11.14 0.98 -6.79
CA THR A 34 11.95 -0.22 -6.58
C THR A 34 11.12 -1.45 -6.88
N ILE A 35 11.75 -2.44 -7.52
CA ILE A 35 11.13 -3.72 -7.85
C ILE A 35 11.76 -4.78 -6.95
N HIS A 36 10.91 -5.60 -6.33
CA HIS A 36 11.30 -6.65 -5.40
C HIS A 36 10.72 -7.98 -5.84
N ASP A 37 11.46 -9.06 -5.63
CA ASP A 37 10.99 -10.41 -5.93
C ASP A 37 10.11 -10.98 -4.82
N GLN A 38 10.28 -10.53 -3.57
CA GLN A 38 9.49 -10.99 -2.43
C GLN A 38 8.90 -9.82 -1.65
N LEU A 39 7.72 -10.03 -1.07
CA LEU A 39 7.04 -9.02 -0.25
C LEU A 39 7.87 -8.65 0.98
N ASP A 40 8.51 -9.65 1.60
CA ASP A 40 9.30 -9.44 2.82
C ASP A 40 10.51 -8.51 2.56
N ASP A 41 11.13 -8.59 1.37
CA ASP A 41 12.20 -7.67 0.96
C ASP A 41 11.67 -6.25 0.78
N ALA A 42 10.51 -6.11 0.14
CA ALA A 42 9.84 -4.83 -0.04
C ALA A 42 9.36 -4.18 1.27
N LEU A 43 9.29 -4.93 2.37
CA LEU A 43 8.86 -4.45 3.69
C LEU A 43 9.99 -4.41 4.72
N ALA A 44 11.20 -4.85 4.39
CA ALA A 44 12.29 -5.10 5.33
C ALA A 44 12.71 -3.88 6.18
N ASP A 45 12.53 -2.67 5.64
CA ASP A 45 12.85 -1.41 6.29
C ASP A 45 11.61 -0.63 6.78
N THR A 46 10.44 -1.28 6.81
CA THR A 46 9.17 -0.67 7.23
C THR A 46 8.87 -0.98 8.69
N ASN A 47 8.31 -0.02 9.41
CA ASN A 47 7.99 -0.15 10.83
C ASN A 47 6.49 -0.38 11.09
N TYR A 48 5.65 0.02 10.14
CA TYR A 48 4.21 -0.13 10.25
C TYR A 48 3.62 -0.38 8.87
N VAL A 49 2.90 -1.50 8.73
CA VAL A 49 2.34 -1.97 7.46
C VAL A 49 0.83 -1.94 7.58
N ILE A 50 0.19 -1.23 6.66
CA ILE A 50 -1.26 -1.12 6.57
C ILE A 50 -1.70 -1.76 5.26
N GLY A 51 -2.42 -2.87 5.33
CA GLY A 51 -3.06 -3.49 4.17
C GLY A 51 -4.35 -2.76 3.81
N THR A 52 -4.74 -2.82 2.55
CA THR A 52 -6.05 -2.34 2.08
C THR A 52 -6.92 -3.52 1.68
N ALA A 53 -8.20 -3.48 2.05
CA ALA A 53 -9.14 -4.54 1.70
C ALA A 53 -10.55 -3.98 1.47
N ALA A 54 -11.26 -4.56 0.50
CA ALA A 54 -12.66 -4.29 0.24
C ALA A 54 -13.60 -5.09 1.17
N ILE A 55 -13.15 -6.26 1.64
CA ILE A 55 -13.94 -7.18 2.47
C ILE A 55 -13.27 -7.37 3.84
N ALA A 56 -14.09 -7.54 4.88
CA ALA A 56 -13.60 -7.66 6.24
C ALA A 56 -12.81 -8.96 6.47
N HIS A 57 -11.64 -8.84 7.10
CA HIS A 57 -10.79 -9.93 7.54
C HIS A 57 -10.71 -9.92 9.07
N HIS A 58 -11.61 -10.66 9.73
CA HIS A 58 -11.76 -10.64 11.19
C HIS A 58 -10.54 -11.15 11.99
N LYS A 59 -9.51 -11.67 11.32
CA LYS A 59 -8.27 -12.16 11.97
C LYS A 59 -7.27 -11.05 12.29
N ARG A 60 -7.49 -9.83 11.79
CA ARG A 60 -6.55 -8.70 11.93
C ARG A 60 -7.27 -7.47 12.49
N PRO A 61 -6.58 -6.55 13.18
CA PRO A 61 -7.15 -5.25 13.50
C PRO A 61 -7.59 -4.53 12.22
N GLN A 62 -8.78 -3.93 12.25
CA GLN A 62 -9.35 -3.24 11.09
C GLN A 62 -9.83 -1.84 11.46
N THR A 63 -9.78 -0.91 10.50
CA THR A 63 -10.39 0.41 10.63
C THR A 63 -11.09 0.81 9.34
N ASN A 64 -12.23 1.48 9.47
CA ASN A 64 -12.90 2.19 8.38
C ASN A 64 -12.78 3.72 8.50
N ASP A 65 -12.15 4.22 9.57
CA ASP A 65 -11.83 5.64 9.74
C ASP A 65 -10.55 5.99 8.99
N ILE A 66 -10.68 6.18 7.67
CA ILE A 66 -9.57 6.52 6.77
C ILE A 66 -8.98 7.90 7.12
N ARG A 67 -9.80 8.82 7.63
CA ARG A 67 -9.34 10.17 7.97
C ARG A 67 -8.49 10.15 9.23
N GLY A 68 -8.94 9.47 10.29
CA GLY A 68 -8.15 9.26 11.50
C GLY A 68 -6.88 8.47 11.22
N LEU A 69 -6.96 7.46 10.34
CA LEU A 69 -5.79 6.70 9.90
C LEU A 69 -4.76 7.59 9.20
N ALA A 70 -5.17 8.47 8.27
CA ALA A 70 -4.23 9.38 7.60
C ALA A 70 -3.50 10.31 8.59
N GLN A 71 -4.19 10.80 9.62
CA GLN A 71 -3.58 11.59 10.69
C GLN A 71 -2.59 10.76 11.53
N ASP A 72 -2.92 9.50 11.83
CA ASP A 72 -2.03 8.59 12.55
C ASP A 72 -0.76 8.27 11.74
N ILE A 73 -0.90 7.97 10.44
CA ILE A 73 0.22 7.75 9.52
C ILE A 73 1.16 8.96 9.54
N HIS A 74 0.60 10.17 9.35
CA HIS A 74 1.38 11.40 9.33
C HIS A 74 2.13 11.59 10.65
N ARG A 75 1.44 11.45 11.79
CA ARG A 75 2.05 11.55 13.12
C ARG A 75 3.18 10.54 13.31
N ARG A 76 2.97 9.27 12.98
CA ARG A 76 3.99 8.21 13.13
C ARG A 76 5.24 8.49 12.29
N ALA A 77 5.04 8.85 11.02
CA ALA A 77 6.14 9.12 10.09
C ALA A 77 6.97 10.35 10.49
N HIS A 78 6.36 11.36 11.14
CA HIS A 78 7.07 12.56 11.57
C HIS A 78 7.66 12.48 12.98
N HIS A 79 7.03 11.76 13.91
CA HIS A 79 7.41 11.78 15.32
C HIS A 79 8.59 10.84 15.64
N TYR A 80 8.77 9.78 14.86
CA TYR A 80 9.84 8.80 15.03
C TYR A 80 10.73 8.81 13.78
N HIS A 81 12.05 8.97 13.95
CA HIS A 81 12.97 8.97 12.83
C HIS A 81 14.19 8.07 13.08
N PRO A 82 14.45 7.07 12.21
CA PRO A 82 13.66 6.67 11.04
C PRO A 82 12.41 5.85 11.42
N TYR A 83 11.22 6.24 10.92
CA TYR A 83 9.99 5.43 11.01
C TYR A 83 9.25 5.45 9.67
N ARG A 84 9.15 4.29 9.03
CA ARG A 84 8.54 4.11 7.71
C ARG A 84 7.21 3.41 7.84
N VAL A 85 6.17 4.01 7.26
CA VAL A 85 4.85 3.42 7.13
C VAL A 85 4.65 2.96 5.69
N ALA A 86 4.25 1.71 5.50
CA ALA A 86 3.89 1.14 4.21
C ALA A 86 2.36 1.02 4.08
N LEU A 87 1.84 1.50 2.96
CA LEU A 87 0.49 1.21 2.50
C LEU A 87 0.59 0.09 1.47
N LEU A 88 -0.02 -1.05 1.76
CA LEU A 88 0.05 -2.25 0.93
C LEU A 88 -1.26 -2.42 0.15
N PHE A 89 -1.11 -2.54 -1.16
CA PHE A 89 -2.19 -2.74 -2.13
C PHE A 89 -2.01 -4.10 -2.79
N GLY A 90 -3.11 -4.81 -2.98
CA GLY A 90 -3.13 -6.12 -3.62
C GLY A 90 -3.29 -6.04 -5.14
N GLN A 91 -3.44 -7.19 -5.77
CA GLN A 91 -3.84 -7.27 -7.16
C GLN A 91 -5.27 -6.75 -7.34
N GLU A 92 -5.60 -6.25 -8.53
CA GLU A 92 -6.92 -5.64 -8.81
C GLU A 92 -8.07 -6.64 -8.61
N ASP A 93 -7.92 -7.85 -9.13
CA ASP A 93 -8.97 -8.89 -9.09
C ASP A 93 -9.05 -9.59 -7.72
N ASP A 94 -7.91 -9.91 -7.12
CA ASP A 94 -7.83 -10.81 -5.95
C ASP A 94 -7.51 -10.08 -4.63
N GLY A 95 -7.10 -8.82 -4.68
CA GLY A 95 -6.67 -8.07 -3.50
C GLY A 95 -5.41 -8.65 -2.87
N LEU A 96 -5.33 -8.57 -1.53
CA LEU A 96 -4.20 -9.08 -0.75
C LEU A 96 -4.43 -10.54 -0.36
N ASP A 97 -3.46 -11.40 -0.68
CA ASP A 97 -3.48 -12.77 -0.20
C ASP A 97 -3.27 -12.85 1.32
N ASN A 98 -3.50 -14.05 1.89
CA ASN A 98 -3.33 -14.27 3.33
C ASN A 98 -1.88 -14.01 3.80
N HIS A 99 -0.88 -14.30 2.95
CA HIS A 99 0.52 -14.08 3.30
C HIS A 99 0.83 -12.59 3.46
N ALA A 100 0.31 -11.75 2.57
CA ALA A 100 0.41 -10.30 2.63
C ALA A 100 -0.38 -9.71 3.81
N LEU A 101 -1.59 -10.20 4.06
CA LEU A 101 -2.40 -9.82 5.23
C LEU A 101 -1.69 -10.17 6.54
N ASP A 102 -0.92 -11.26 6.57
CA ASP A 102 -0.17 -11.68 7.75
C ASP A 102 1.00 -10.75 8.09
N ARG A 103 1.49 -9.96 7.13
CA ARG A 103 2.48 -8.89 7.33
C ARG A 103 1.88 -7.56 7.75
N CYS A 104 0.55 -7.43 7.71
CA CYS A 104 -0.14 -6.20 8.05
C CYS A 104 -0.35 -6.06 9.56
N HIS A 105 -0.04 -4.87 10.08
CA HIS A 105 -0.34 -4.48 11.46
C HIS A 105 -1.80 -4.02 11.61
N LEU A 106 -2.37 -3.47 10.53
CA LEU A 106 -3.72 -2.96 10.44
C LEU A 106 -4.24 -3.17 9.02
N VAL A 107 -5.55 -3.42 8.89
CA VAL A 107 -6.24 -3.43 7.61
C VAL A 107 -7.16 -2.22 7.51
N ALA A 108 -6.93 -1.37 6.51
CA ALA A 108 -7.79 -0.26 6.15
C ALA A 108 -8.93 -0.74 5.23
N MET A 109 -10.14 -0.65 5.75
CA MET A 109 -11.39 -0.98 5.06
C MET A 109 -11.94 0.29 4.43
N LEU A 110 -11.81 0.43 3.11
CA LEU A 110 -12.34 1.61 2.44
C LEU A 110 -13.88 1.55 2.47
N PRO A 111 -14.57 2.59 2.96
CA PRO A 111 -16.03 2.63 2.91
C PRO A 111 -16.50 2.66 1.45
N SER A 112 -16.98 1.53 0.96
CA SER A 112 -17.56 1.37 -0.37
C SER A 112 -19.05 1.01 -0.28
N ASN A 113 -19.73 0.96 -1.43
CA ASN A 113 -21.12 0.53 -1.47
C ASN A 113 -21.21 -0.96 -1.09
N PRO A 114 -21.98 -1.36 -0.06
CA PRO A 114 -22.10 -2.77 0.31
C PRO A 114 -22.63 -3.68 -0.81
N ALA A 115 -23.39 -3.12 -1.76
CA ALA A 115 -23.88 -3.85 -2.94
C ALA A 115 -22.84 -3.96 -4.07
N TYR A 116 -21.78 -3.15 -4.02
CA TYR A 116 -20.68 -3.13 -4.99
C TYR A 116 -19.38 -2.70 -4.28
N PRO A 117 -18.78 -3.60 -3.48
CA PRO A 117 -17.68 -3.23 -2.61
C PRO A 117 -16.33 -3.09 -3.33
N ALA A 118 -16.22 -3.61 -4.56
CA ALA A 118 -15.10 -3.53 -5.49
C ALA A 118 -15.62 -3.76 -6.92
#